data_AF-A0A815BEG0-F1
#
_entry.id   AF-A0A815BEG0-F1
#
_cell.length_a   1.000
_cell.length_b   1.000
_cell.length_c   1.000
_cell.angle_alpha   90.00
_cell.angle_beta   90.00
_cell.angle_gamma   90.00
#
_symmetry.space_group_name_H-M   'P 1'
#
loop_
_entity.id
_entity.type
_entity.pdbx_description
1 polymer ?
#
loop_
_entity_poly.entity_id
_entity_poly.type
_entity_poly.pdbx_seq_one_letter_code
_entity_poly.pdbx_strand_id
1 'polypeptide(L)' 'KEKEGDYYQKEIESLQELEEKFTRLWTECQRCQGARLEDVLCTNRDCTIFYMRRKVQKDLADQNRVISRFTVPPLNW' A
#
# COMPACT_ATOMS: atom_id res chain seq x y z
N LYS A 1 -10.95 8.45 25.90
CA LYS A 1 -10.63 7.04 25.58
C LYS A 1 -11.62 6.44 24.58
N GLU A 2 -12.92 6.74 24.62
CA GLU A 2 -13.91 6.15 23.70
C GLU A 2 -13.66 6.47 22.21
N LYS A 3 -13.28 7.72 21.87
CA LYS A 3 -13.03 8.13 20.47
C LYS A 3 -11.78 7.54 19.82
N GLU A 4 -10.83 7.05 20.61
CA GLU A 4 -9.53 6.57 20.10
C GLU A 4 -9.68 5.29 19.26
N GLY A 5 -10.55 4.38 19.71
CA GLY A 5 -10.90 3.17 18.96
C GLY A 5 -11.55 3.49 17.61
N ASP A 6 -12.45 4.47 17.56
CA ASP A 6 -13.10 4.89 16.32
C ASP A 6 -12.10 5.49 15.31
N TYR A 7 -11.12 6.26 15.78
CA TYR A 7 -10.06 6.77 14.90
C TYR A 7 -9.19 5.65 14.38
N TYR A 8 -8.74 4.74 15.25
CA TYR A 8 -7.93 3.60 14.84
C TYR A 8 -8.65 2.72 13.81
N GLN A 9 -9.93 2.42 14.04
CA GLN A 9 -10.76 1.64 13.12
C GLN A 9 -10.81 2.28 11.73
N LYS A 10 -11.02 3.61 11.64
CA LYS A 10 -11.01 4.34 10.37
C LYS A 10 -9.66 4.28 9.66
N GLU A 11 -8.56 4.44 10.39
CA GLU A 11 -7.22 4.36 9.80
C GLU A 11 -6.91 2.95 9.27
N ILE A 12 -7.37 1.91 9.97
CA ILE A 12 -7.23 0.51 9.53
C ILE A 12 -8.07 0.22 8.29
N GLU A 13 -9.31 0.68 8.24
CA GLU A 13 -10.16 0.57 7.04
C GLU A 13 -9.49 1.25 5.83
N SER A 14 -8.93 2.45 6.03
CA SER A 14 -8.21 3.15 4.97
C SER A 14 -6.95 2.39 4.50
N LEU A 15 -6.21 1.77 5.43
CA LEU A 15 -5.06 0.93 5.07
C LEU A 15 -5.49 -0.27 4.23
N GLN A 16 -6.56 -0.96 4.62
CA GLN A 16 -7.07 -2.13 3.89
C GLN A 16 -7.44 -1.77 2.44
N GLU A 17 -8.11 -0.63 2.23
CA GLU A 17 -8.41 -0.16 0.88
C GLU A 17 -7.16 0.12 0.04
N LEU A 18 -6.11 0.67 0.66
CA LEU A 18 -4.84 0.93 -0.01
C LEU A 18 -4.09 -0.37 -0.35
N GLU A 19 -4.11 -1.36 0.54
CA GLU A 19 -3.51 -2.67 0.33
C GLU A 19 -4.18 -3.44 -0.81
N GLU A 20 -5.52 -3.38 -0.88
CA GLU A 20 -6.28 -3.99 -1.98
C GLU A 20 -5.92 -3.34 -3.33
N LYS A 21 -5.91 -2.00 -3.38
CA LYS A 21 -5.52 -1.22 -4.56
C LYS A 21 -4.09 -1.55 -4.99
N PHE A 22 -3.16 -1.62 -4.03
CA PHE A 22 -1.77 -1.98 -4.30
C PHE A 22 -1.67 -3.39 -4.90
N THR A 23 -2.32 -4.37 -4.28
CA THR A 23 -2.30 -5.77 -4.74
C THR A 23 -2.81 -5.89 -6.16
N ARG A 24 -3.93 -5.22 -6.48
CA ARG A 24 -4.50 -5.23 -7.84
C ARG A 24 -3.54 -4.63 -8.87
N LEU A 25 -3.05 -3.41 -8.62
CA LEU A 25 -2.17 -2.72 -9.58
C LEU A 25 -0.82 -3.42 -9.74
N TRP A 26 -0.27 -3.96 -8.65
CA TRP A 26 1.02 -4.65 -8.68
C TRP A 26 0.95 -5.96 -9.44
N THR A 27 -0.10 -6.76 -9.21
CA THR A 27 -0.31 -8.02 -9.93
C THR A 27 -0.62 -7.79 -11.42
N GLU A 28 -1.35 -6.72 -11.77
CA GLU A 28 -1.53 -6.28 -13.16
C GLU A 28 -0.19 -5.97 -13.83
N CYS A 29 0.70 -5.24 -13.16
CA CYS A 29 2.03 -4.97 -13.72
C CYS A 29 2.90 -6.22 -13.86
N GLN A 30 2.92 -7.12 -12.87
CA GLN A 30 3.66 -8.39 -12.98
C GLN A 30 3.14 -9.23 -14.15
N ARG A 31 1.83 -9.24 -14.38
CA ARG A 31 1.23 -9.93 -15.53
C ARG A 31 1.61 -9.27 -16.86
N CYS A 32 1.64 -7.94 -16.90
CA CYS A 32 2.08 -7.18 -18.08
C CYS A 32 3.55 -7.45 -18.44
N GLN A 33 4.43 -7.57 -17.43
CA GLN A 33 5.86 -7.85 -17.63
C GLN A 33 6.13 -9.34 -17.92
N GLY A 34 5.26 -10.25 -17.48
CA GLY A 34 5.42 -11.69 -17.65
C GLY A 34 6.35 -12.36 -16.63
N ALA A 35 7.06 -11.57 -15.81
CA ALA A 35 7.92 -12.05 -14.73
C ALA A 35 7.23 -11.84 -13.37
N ARG A 36 7.12 -12.90 -12.56
CA ARG A 36 6.42 -12.88 -11.26
C ARG A 36 7.35 -12.79 -10.06
N LEU A 37 8.56 -13.34 -10.20
CA LEU A 37 9.56 -13.40 -9.12
C LEU A 37 10.53 -12.22 -9.17
N GLU A 38 10.55 -11.50 -10.28
CA GLU A 38 11.42 -10.34 -10.50
C GLU A 38 10.68 -9.04 -10.21
N ASP A 39 11.47 -7.98 -10.00
CA ASP A 39 10.95 -6.64 -9.75
C ASP A 39 10.22 -6.06 -10.96
N VAL A 40 9.21 -5.23 -10.67
CA VAL A 40 8.44 -4.53 -11.71
C VAL A 40 9.16 -3.27 -12.16
N LEU A 41 9.89 -3.34 -13.29
CA LEU A 41 10.76 -2.26 -13.79
C LEU A 41 10.12 -1.35 -14.86
N CYS A 42 8.79 -1.38 -15.04
CA CYS A 42 8.11 -0.56 -16.04
C CYS A 42 8.33 0.95 -15.86
N THR A 43 8.75 1.63 -16.93
CA THR A 43 8.96 3.10 -17.02
C THR A 43 8.10 3.77 -18.10
N ASN A 44 7.12 3.07 -18.66
CA ASN A 44 6.24 3.61 -19.70
C ASN A 44 5.34 4.73 -19.13
N ARG A 45 5.54 5.96 -19.61
CA ARG A 45 4.79 7.14 -19.15
C ARG A 45 3.36 7.22 -19.68
N ASP A 46 3.06 6.50 -20.78
CA ASP A 46 1.73 6.42 -21.37
C ASP A 46 0.87 5.34 -20.70
N CYS A 47 1.47 4.51 -19.85
CA CYS A 47 0.74 3.54 -19.05
C CYS A 47 0.01 4.24 -17.89
N THR A 48 -1.32 4.18 -17.88
CA THR A 48 -2.15 4.76 -16.81
C THR A 48 -1.82 4.18 -15.43
N ILE A 49 -1.43 2.90 -15.36
CA ILE A 49 -1.06 2.21 -14.11
C ILE A 49 0.28 2.73 -13.55
N PHE A 50 1.19 3.27 -14.38
CA PHE A 50 2.52 3.68 -13.92
C PHE A 50 2.46 4.69 -12.77
N TYR A 51 1.65 5.75 -12.93
CA TYR A 51 1.47 6.76 -11.89
C TYR A 51 0.62 6.25 -10.72
N MET A 52 -0.42 5.45 -11.00
CA MET A 52 -1.28 4.89 -9.96
C MET A 52 -0.48 3.98 -9.01
N ARG A 53 0.37 3.10 -9.55
CA ARG A 53 1.25 2.20 -8.80
C ARG A 53 2.19 2.99 -7.88
N ARG A 54 2.86 4.02 -8.41
CA ARG A 54 3.77 4.85 -7.60
C ARG A 54 3.03 5.62 -6.51
N LYS A 55 1.84 6.13 -6.82
CA LYS A 55 1.01 6.84 -5.85
C LYS A 55 0.58 5.90 -4.72
N VAL A 56 -0.03 4.75 -5.01
CA VAL A 56 -0.51 3.83 -3.97
C VAL A 56 0.63 3.30 -3.10
N GLN A 57 1.83 3.10 -3.67
CA GLN A 57 3.01 2.70 -2.92
C GLN A 57 3.45 3.78 -1.91
N LYS A 58 3.35 5.07 -2.29
CA LYS A 58 3.61 6.19 -1.38
C LYS A 58 2.50 6.32 -0.32
N ASP A 59 1.24 6.26 -0.75
CA ASP A 59 0.07 6.40 0.13
C ASP A 59 0.07 5.29 1.21
N LEU A 60 0.41 4.05 0.85
CA LEU A 60 0.59 2.94 1.80
C LEU A 60 1.70 3.20 2.83
N ALA A 61 2.85 3.72 2.38
CA ALA A 61 3.95 4.03 3.28
C ALA A 61 3.58 5.13 4.28
N ASP A 62 2.83 6.14 3.83
CA ASP A 62 2.34 7.22 4.68
C ASP A 62 1.25 6.71 5.65
N GLN A 63 0.33 5.85 5.20
CA GLN A 63 -0.72 5.26 6.07
C GLN A 63 -0.12 4.33 7.14
N ASN A 64 0.89 3.52 6.80
CA ASN A 64 1.60 2.70 7.77
C ASN A 64 2.30 3.54 8.86
N ARG A 65 2.77 4.75 8.54
CA ARG A 65 3.32 5.69 9.53
C ARG A 65 2.26 6.27 10.45
N VAL A 66 1.00 6.36 10.01
CA VAL A 66 -0.11 6.78 10.86
C VAL A 66 -0.47 5.66 11.83
N ILE A 67 -0.66 4.43 11.32
CA ILE A 67 -1.04 3.27 12.13
C ILE A 67 0.04 2.89 13.14
N SER A 68 1.32 2.98 12.77
CA SER A 68 2.43 2.70 13.70
C SER A 68 2.49 3.62 14.93
N ARG A 69 1.73 4.73 14.95
CA ARG A 69 1.57 5.56 16.16
C ARG A 69 0.67 4.90 17.21
N PHE A 70 -0.23 4.01 16.78
CA PHE A 70 -1.15 3.27 17.65
C PHE A 70 -0.58 1.92 18.07
N THR A 71 0.39 1.36 17.33
CA THR A 71 0.95 0.05 17.61
C THR A 71 2.24 0.15 18.43
N VAL A 72 2.48 -0.84 19.29
CA VAL A 72 3.76 -1.01 19.97
C VAL A 72 4.77 -1.53 18.94
N PRO A 73 6.04 -1.07 18.95
CA PRO A 73 7.06 -1.55 18.03
C PRO A 73 7.10 -3.08 18.01
N PRO A 74 7.24 -3.73 16.83
CA PRO A 74 7.37 -5.17 16.78
C PRO A 74 8.56 -5.59 17.66
N LEU A 75 8.34 -6.60 18.50
CA LEU A 75 9.41 -7.23 19.27
C LEU A 75 10.44 -7.75 18.28
N ASN A 76 11.63 -7.16 18.33
CA ASN A 76 12.80 -7.62 17.61
C ASN A 76 13.31 -8.90 18.27
N TRP A 77 13.01 -10.04 17.67
CA TRP A 77 13.76 -11.28 17.86
C TRP A 77 14.74 -11.43 16.71
#